data_AF-A0A496AZ97-F1
#
_entry.id   AF-A0A496AZ97-F1
#
_cell.length_a   1.000
_cell.length_b   1.000
_cell.length_c   1.000
_cell.angle_alpha   90.00
_cell.angle_beta   90.00
_cell.angle_gamma   90.00
#
_symmetry.space_group_name_H-M   'P 1'
#
loop_
_entity.id
_entity.type
_entity.pdbx_description
1 polymer ?
#
loop_
_entity_poly.entity_id
_entity_poly.type
_entity_poly.pdbx_seq_one_letter_code
_entity_poly.pdbx_strand_id
1 'polypeptide(L)'
;MRTIVELTIRFIHLTSASVWFGGVVFTTLITIPVVRKNLITQDLLKIHNRFRGVISLMIHILYITGAIVVFMVAWNNDMKLNAEYMIFSACKLGAFGLMALFWGLYSSLYRKHLEVAPPNNVINIPAHIILLGHLTLFSGLIVIVLALLLRI
;
A
#
# COMPACT_ATOMS: atom_id res chain seq x y z
N MET A 1 19.85 22.87 8.88
CA MET A 1 19.56 22.16 7.60
C MET A 1 19.16 20.70 7.81
N ARG A 2 19.93 19.90 8.55
CA ARG A 2 19.65 18.46 8.80
C ARG A 2 18.21 18.17 9.26
N THR A 3 17.70 18.92 10.25
CA THR A 3 16.35 18.75 10.81
C THR A 3 15.22 19.02 9.80
N ILE A 4 15.41 19.98 8.89
CA ILE A 4 14.40 20.32 7.86
C ILE A 4 14.30 19.20 6.83
N VAL A 5 15.45 18.63 6.44
CA VAL A 5 15.53 17.51 5.49
C VAL A 5 14.91 16.24 6.09
N GLU A 6 15.24 15.92 7.34
CA GLU A 6 14.64 14.80 8.08
C GLU A 6 13.12 14.95 8.21
N LEU A 7 12.63 16.15 8.56
CA LEU A 7 11.20 16.43 8.67
C LEU A 7 10.50 16.30 7.31
N THR A 8 11.11 16.81 6.25
CA THR A 8 10.58 16.72 4.88
C THR A 8 10.44 15.27 4.45
N ILE A 9 11.44 14.44 4.68
CA ILE A 9 11.40 13.01 4.31
C ILE A 9 10.33 12.27 5.11
N ARG A 10 10.23 12.52 6.42
CA ARG A 10 9.18 11.94 7.26
C ARG A 10 7.78 12.37 6.80
N PHE A 11 7.61 13.63 6.41
CA PHE A 11 6.36 14.17 5.88
C PHE A 11 5.96 13.51 4.54
N ILE A 12 6.92 13.38 3.61
CA ILE A 12 6.68 12.69 2.33
C ILE A 12 6.32 11.22 2.60
N HIS A 13 7.08 10.53 3.46
CA HIS A 13 6.80 9.14 3.83
C HIS A 13 5.38 8.97 4.37
N LEU A 14 4.98 9.82 5.33
CA LEU A 14 3.65 9.77 5.94
C LEU A 14 2.54 10.08 4.95
N THR A 15 2.75 11.07 4.09
CA THR A 15 1.79 11.45 3.04
C THR A 15 1.60 10.31 2.05
N SER A 16 2.69 9.74 1.54
CA SER A 16 2.63 8.59 0.63
C SER A 16 2.01 7.36 1.30
N ALA A 17 2.28 7.13 2.58
CA ALA A 17 1.66 6.03 3.34
C ALA A 17 0.15 6.21 3.43
N SER A 18 -0.30 7.44 3.71
CA SER A 18 -1.71 7.80 3.82
C SER A 18 -2.44 7.66 2.49
N VAL A 19 -1.84 8.17 1.40
CA VAL A 19 -2.40 8.05 0.05
C VAL A 19 -2.45 6.58 -0.38
N TRP A 20 -1.40 5.81 -0.08
CA TRP A 20 -1.38 4.39 -0.45
C TRP A 20 -2.42 3.59 0.33
N PHE A 21 -2.34 3.58 1.66
CA PHE A 21 -3.24 2.78 2.49
C PHE A 21 -4.70 3.25 2.33
N GLY A 22 -4.95 4.56 2.38
CA GLY A 22 -6.27 5.13 2.13
C GLY A 22 -6.78 4.82 0.73
N GLY A 23 -5.92 4.86 -0.28
CA GLY A 23 -6.25 4.50 -1.66
C GLY A 23 -6.60 3.01 -1.82
N VAL A 24 -5.89 2.11 -1.14
CA VAL A 24 -6.22 0.68 -1.11
C VAL A 24 -7.58 0.45 -0.44
N VAL A 25 -7.81 1.03 0.75
CA VAL A 25 -9.09 0.96 1.48
C VAL A 25 -10.24 1.46 0.60
N PHE A 26 -10.08 2.66 0.03
CA PHE A 26 -11.06 3.26 -0.85
C PHE A 26 -11.34 2.38 -2.07
N THR A 27 -10.30 1.86 -2.71
CA THR A 27 -10.45 1.04 -3.92
C THR A 27 -11.14 -0.29 -3.63
N THR A 28 -10.74 -0.99 -2.57
CA THR A 28 -11.25 -2.31 -2.21
C THR A 28 -12.68 -2.25 -1.66
N LEU A 29 -13.00 -1.26 -0.82
CA LEU A 29 -14.29 -1.19 -0.11
C LEU A 29 -15.34 -0.34 -0.82
N ILE A 30 -14.92 0.66 -1.61
CA ILE A 30 -15.85 1.64 -2.20
C ILE A 30 -15.82 1.58 -3.73
N THR A 31 -14.68 1.92 -4.34
CA THR A 31 -14.59 2.08 -5.80
C THR A 31 -14.97 0.80 -6.52
N ILE A 32 -14.33 -0.33 -6.22
CA ILE A 32 -14.60 -1.56 -6.96
C ILE A 32 -16.04 -2.06 -6.73
N PRO A 33 -16.58 -2.09 -5.50
CA PRO A 33 -17.96 -2.48 -5.25
C PRO A 33 -19.02 -1.61 -5.94
N VAL A 34 -18.79 -0.29 -6.03
CA VAL A 34 -19.72 0.68 -6.63
C VAL A 34 -19.58 0.73 -8.14
N VAL A 35 -18.34 0.84 -8.64
CA VAL A 35 -18.05 1.02 -10.07
C VAL A 35 -18.40 -0.26 -10.85
N ARG A 36 -18.17 -1.45 -10.30
CA ARG A 36 -18.54 -2.72 -10.97
C ARG A 36 -20.04 -2.88 -11.24
N LYS A 37 -20.89 -2.21 -10.45
CA LYS A 37 -22.35 -2.29 -10.61
C LYS A 37 -22.88 -1.35 -11.67
N ASN A 38 -22.12 -0.30 -11.99
CA ASN A 38 -22.59 0.83 -12.78
C ASN A 38 -21.82 1.01 -14.10
N LEU A 39 -20.62 0.41 -14.23
CA LEU A 39 -19.78 0.54 -15.42
C LEU A 39 -19.54 -0.80 -16.11
N ILE A 40 -19.35 -0.72 -17.43
CA ILE A 40 -18.91 -1.82 -18.27
C ILE A 40 -17.41 -2.13 -18.06
N THR A 41 -17.01 -3.33 -18.46
CA THR A 41 -15.65 -3.86 -18.29
C THR A 41 -14.55 -2.91 -18.75
N GLN A 42 -14.70 -2.27 -19.91
CA GLN A 42 -13.67 -1.40 -20.48
C GLN A 42 -13.38 -0.17 -19.61
N ASP A 43 -14.41 0.46 -19.07
CA ASP A 43 -14.24 1.64 -18.23
C ASP A 43 -13.71 1.27 -16.84
N LEU A 44 -14.13 0.11 -16.32
CA LEU A 44 -13.58 -0.46 -15.09
C LEU A 44 -12.08 -0.74 -15.21
N LEU A 45 -11.63 -1.26 -16.36
CA LEU A 45 -10.21 -1.49 -16.64
C LEU A 45 -9.42 -0.18 -16.71
N LYS A 46 -9.94 0.86 -17.38
CA LYS A 46 -9.30 2.19 -17.44
C LYS A 46 -9.13 2.80 -16.05
N ILE A 47 -10.20 2.75 -15.24
CA ILE A 47 -10.18 3.27 -13.87
C ILE A 47 -9.16 2.48 -13.04
N HIS A 48 -9.20 1.15 -13.08
CA HIS A 48 -8.26 0.30 -12.36
C HIS A 48 -6.81 0.59 -12.72
N ASN A 49 -6.49 0.74 -14.01
CA ASN A 49 -5.14 1.04 -14.47
C ASN A 49 -4.65 2.41 -13.98
N ARG A 50 -5.51 3.43 -13.94
CA ARG A 50 -5.18 4.75 -13.37
C ARG A 50 -4.86 4.65 -11.88
N PHE A 51 -5.72 3.99 -11.10
CA PHE A 51 -5.47 3.78 -9.67
C PHE A 51 -4.19 2.98 -9.42
N ARG A 52 -3.97 1.90 -10.17
CA ARG A 52 -2.75 1.10 -10.08
C ARG A 52 -1.50 1.95 -10.30
N GLY A 53 -1.50 2.86 -11.27
CA GLY A 53 -0.36 3.75 -11.53
C GLY A 53 -0.04 4.65 -10.33
N VAL A 54 -1.05 5.31 -9.76
CA VAL A 54 -0.90 6.17 -8.58
C VAL A 54 -0.40 5.37 -7.38
N ILE A 55 -1.02 4.22 -7.11
CA ILE A 55 -0.64 3.37 -5.97
C ILE A 55 0.78 2.82 -6.14
N SER A 56 1.15 2.38 -7.33
CA SER A 56 2.51 1.91 -7.63
C SER A 56 3.53 3.01 -7.34
N LEU A 57 3.27 4.26 -7.77
CA LEU A 57 4.14 5.39 -7.46
C LEU A 57 4.31 5.61 -5.95
N MET A 58 3.21 5.56 -5.19
CA MET A 58 3.27 5.72 -3.73
C MET A 58 4.09 4.62 -3.05
N ILE A 59 3.98 3.37 -3.52
CA ILE A 59 4.81 2.25 -3.02
C ILE A 59 6.30 2.52 -3.22
N HIS A 60 6.69 3.01 -4.41
CA HIS A 60 8.10 3.34 -4.68
C HIS A 60 8.61 4.47 -3.78
N ILE A 61 7.81 5.52 -3.60
CA ILE A 61 8.15 6.62 -2.69
C ILE A 61 8.31 6.09 -1.25
N LEU A 62 7.44 5.18 -0.82
CA LEU A 62 7.51 4.57 0.52
C LEU A 62 8.75 3.72 0.73
N TYR A 63 9.16 2.92 -0.26
CA TYR A 63 10.41 2.17 -0.19
C TYR A 63 11.62 3.10 -0.06
N ILE A 64 11.70 4.13 -0.89
CA ILE A 64 12.83 5.07 -0.89
C ILE A 64 12.87 5.84 0.43
N THR A 65 11.77 6.48 0.80
CA THR A 65 11.70 7.29 2.02
C THR A 65 11.82 6.44 3.28
N GLY A 66 11.26 5.22 3.29
CA GLY A 66 11.41 4.27 4.39
C GLY A 66 12.86 3.84 4.61
N ALA A 67 13.58 3.51 3.54
CA ALA A 67 15.00 3.20 3.61
C ALA A 67 15.82 4.39 4.16
N ILE A 68 15.52 5.62 3.70
CA ILE A 68 16.19 6.83 4.19
C ILE A 68 15.89 7.04 5.68
N VAL A 69 14.64 6.85 6.13
CA VAL A 69 14.27 6.99 7.55
C VAL A 69 15.03 5.97 8.42
N VAL A 70 15.14 4.71 7.98
CA VAL A 70 15.93 3.70 8.70
C VAL A 70 17.40 4.11 8.78
N PHE A 71 17.98 4.58 7.68
CA PHE A 71 19.36 5.04 7.65
C PHE A 71 19.60 6.26 8.54
N MET A 72 18.68 7.23 8.55
CA MET A 72 18.73 8.41 9.43
C MET A 72 18.74 8.01 10.90
N VAL A 73 17.96 7.00 11.29
CA VAL A 73 17.93 6.48 12.66
C VAL A 73 19.23 5.75 12.99
N ALA A 74 19.74 4.91 12.09
CA ALA A 74 21.00 4.21 12.30
C ALA A 74 22.22 5.15 12.39
N TRP A 75 22.19 6.29 11.68
CA TRP A 75 23.26 7.28 11.69
C TRP A 75 23.18 8.27 12.86
N ASN A 76 22.03 8.36 13.56
CA ASN A 76 21.89 9.22 14.72
C ASN A 76 22.28 8.47 16.00
N ASN A 77 23.46 8.79 16.56
CA ASN A 77 23.96 8.23 17.81
C ASN A 77 23.03 8.45 19.02
N ASP A 78 22.10 9.41 18.93
CA ASP A 78 21.14 9.72 19.99
C ASP A 78 19.93 8.77 20.02
N MET A 79 19.60 8.11 18.91
CA MET A 79 18.60 7.06 18.88
C MET A 79 19.29 5.73 19.13
N LYS A 80 19.31 5.29 20.40
CA LYS A 80 19.79 3.96 20.75
C LYS A 80 19.06 2.94 19.88
N LEU A 81 19.78 2.28 18.97
CA LEU A 81 19.33 1.09 18.25
C LEU A 81 19.12 -0.03 19.27
N ASN A 82 18.04 0.05 20.04
CA ASN A 82 17.61 -1.02 20.92
C ASN A 82 17.13 -2.19 20.06
N ALA A 83 17.41 -3.41 20.49
CA ALA A 83 16.97 -4.63 19.82
C ALA A 83 15.46 -4.62 19.55
N GLU A 84 14.67 -4.09 20.49
CA GLU A 84 13.22 -3.92 20.34
C GLU A 84 12.86 -3.02 19.15
N TYR A 85 13.51 -1.86 19.02
CA TYR A 85 13.27 -0.94 17.91
C TYR A 85 13.59 -1.59 16.56
N MET A 86 14.69 -2.32 16.47
CA MET A 86 15.08 -3.03 15.25
C MET A 86 14.08 -4.15 14.91
N ILE A 87 13.64 -4.92 15.90
CA ILE A 87 12.65 -6.00 15.71
C ILE A 87 11.33 -5.42 15.21
N PHE A 88 10.79 -4.38 15.86
CA PHE A 88 9.55 -3.77 15.41
C PHE A 88 9.66 -3.15 14.02
N SER A 89 10.80 -2.52 13.71
CA SER A 89 11.08 -1.97 12.37
C SER A 89 11.13 -3.07 11.30
N ALA A 90 11.79 -4.19 11.60
CA ALA A 90 11.87 -5.35 10.70
C ALA A 90 10.49 -6.01 10.50
N CYS A 91 9.71 -6.21 11.57
CA CYS A 91 8.34 -6.70 11.49
C CYS A 91 7.45 -5.76 10.66
N LYS A 92 7.58 -4.45 10.85
CA LYS A 92 6.84 -3.45 10.08
C LYS A 92 7.19 -3.49 8.60
N LEU A 93 8.47 -3.62 8.28
CA LEU A 93 8.94 -3.76 6.90
C LEU A 93 8.44 -5.07 6.26
N GLY A 94 8.44 -6.17 7.01
CA GLY A 94 7.88 -7.45 6.57
C GLY A 94 6.38 -7.36 6.28
N ALA A 95 5.61 -6.77 7.20
CA ALA A 95 4.17 -6.54 7.02
C ALA A 95 3.88 -5.61 5.82
N PHE A 96 4.69 -4.56 5.64
CA PHE A 96 4.63 -3.68 4.47
C PHE A 96 4.91 -4.44 3.17
N GLY A 97 5.93 -5.31 3.16
CA GLY A 97 6.26 -6.17 2.02
C GLY A 97 5.13 -7.12 1.66
N LEU A 98 4.49 -7.76 2.65
CA LEU A 98 3.31 -8.59 2.45
C LEU A 98 2.12 -7.79 1.90
N MET A 99 1.89 -6.59 2.44
CA MET A 99 0.86 -5.68 1.93
C MET A 99 1.11 -5.32 0.46
N ALA A 100 2.34 -4.94 0.09
CA ALA A 100 2.71 -4.63 -1.29
C ALA A 100 2.57 -5.85 -2.22
N LEU A 101 2.95 -7.04 -1.74
CA LEU A 101 2.81 -8.30 -2.48
C LEU A 101 1.34 -8.63 -2.76
N PHE A 102 0.50 -8.63 -1.72
CA PHE A 102 -0.93 -8.93 -1.87
C PHE A 102 -1.63 -7.91 -2.76
N TRP A 103 -1.29 -6.62 -2.64
CA TRP A 103 -1.78 -5.59 -3.55
C TRP A 103 -1.34 -5.83 -5.00
N GLY A 104 -0.07 -6.19 -5.22
CA GLY A 104 0.46 -6.48 -6.54
C GLY A 104 -0.24 -7.68 -7.20
N LEU A 105 -0.41 -8.76 -6.44
CA LEU A 105 -1.15 -9.95 -6.89
C LEU A 105 -2.62 -9.63 -7.16
N TYR A 106 -3.29 -8.95 -6.23
CA TYR A 106 -4.66 -8.47 -6.39
C TYR A 106 -4.82 -7.67 -7.67
N SER A 107 -4.02 -6.62 -7.83
CA SER A 107 -4.10 -5.69 -8.94
C SER A 107 -3.78 -6.35 -10.28
N SER A 108 -2.86 -7.31 -10.31
CA SER A 108 -2.46 -8.03 -11.52
C SER A 108 -3.55 -9.02 -11.95
N LEU A 109 -4.02 -9.87 -11.03
CA LEU A 109 -5.07 -10.85 -11.31
C LEU A 109 -6.39 -10.17 -11.65
N TYR A 110 -6.75 -9.10 -10.94
CA TYR A 110 -7.94 -8.33 -11.24
C TYR A 110 -7.88 -7.72 -12.64
N ARG A 111 -6.75 -7.09 -13.01
CA ARG A 111 -6.54 -6.57 -14.36
C ARG A 111 -6.68 -7.66 -15.42
N LYS A 112 -6.00 -8.80 -15.22
CA LYS A 112 -6.08 -9.94 -16.16
C LYS A 112 -7.51 -10.44 -16.32
N HIS A 113 -8.26 -10.49 -15.22
CA HIS A 113 -9.67 -10.88 -15.26
C HIS A 113 -10.53 -9.88 -16.07
N LEU A 114 -10.28 -8.58 -15.92
CA LEU A 114 -10.95 -7.55 -16.73
C LEU A 114 -10.56 -7.60 -18.21
N GLU A 115 -9.33 -7.95 -18.55
CA GLU A 115 -8.86 -8.04 -19.95
C GLU A 115 -9.45 -9.24 -20.72
N VAL A 116 -9.75 -10.33 -20.02
CA VAL A 116 -10.34 -11.54 -20.62
C VAL A 116 -11.88 -11.45 -20.68
N ALA A 117 -12.50 -10.63 -19.82
CA ALA A 117 -13.94 -10.48 -19.77
C ALA A 117 -14.49 -9.76 -21.03
N PRO A 118 -15.69 -10.12 -21.51
CA PRO A 118 -16.33 -9.42 -22.62
C PRO A 118 -16.53 -7.94 -22.27
N PRO A 119 -16.32 -7.01 -23.23
CA PRO A 119 -16.24 -5.57 -22.96
C PRO A 119 -17.52 -4.95 -22.38
N ASN A 120 -18.69 -5.57 -22.63
CA ASN A 120 -20.01 -5.05 -22.24
C ASN A 120 -20.75 -5.93 -21.22
N ASN A 121 -20.04 -6.77 -20.46
CA ASN A 121 -20.68 -7.68 -19.51
C ASN A 121 -20.55 -7.20 -18.06
N VAL A 122 -21.50 -7.59 -17.21
CA VAL A 122 -21.42 -7.41 -15.75
C VAL A 122 -20.44 -8.45 -15.21
N ILE A 123 -19.42 -8.01 -14.48
CA ILE A 123 -18.30 -8.87 -14.09
C ILE A 123 -18.52 -9.41 -12.68
N ASN A 124 -18.46 -10.74 -12.55
CA ASN A 124 -18.37 -11.40 -11.25
C ASN A 124 -16.90 -11.72 -10.92
N ILE A 125 -16.38 -11.07 -9.88
CA ILE A 125 -14.97 -11.19 -9.49
C ILE A 125 -14.77 -12.50 -8.71
N PRO A 126 -13.80 -13.34 -9.08
CA PRO A 126 -13.48 -14.56 -8.34
C PRO A 126 -13.14 -14.29 -6.86
N ALA A 127 -13.59 -15.17 -5.97
CA ALA A 127 -13.39 -15.04 -4.53
C ALA A 127 -11.90 -14.93 -4.12
N HIS A 128 -11.00 -15.62 -4.82
CA HIS A 128 -9.56 -15.56 -4.54
C HIS A 128 -8.96 -14.16 -4.80
N ILE A 129 -9.48 -13.42 -5.80
CA ILE A 129 -9.06 -12.03 -6.04
C ILE A 129 -9.56 -11.14 -4.92
N ILE A 130 -10.83 -11.31 -4.50
CA ILE A 130 -11.39 -10.57 -3.37
C ILE A 130 -10.59 -10.82 -2.08
N LEU A 131 -10.20 -12.08 -1.84
CA LEU A 131 -9.38 -12.46 -0.69
C LEU A 131 -8.04 -11.71 -0.66
N LEU A 132 -7.35 -11.57 -1.79
CA LEU A 132 -6.09 -10.81 -1.86
C LEU A 132 -6.29 -9.32 -1.49
N GLY A 133 -7.42 -8.73 -1.87
CA GLY A 133 -7.79 -7.38 -1.43
C GLY A 133 -7.91 -7.30 0.09
N HIS A 134 -8.59 -8.26 0.72
CA HIS A 134 -8.72 -8.31 2.19
C HIS A 134 -7.37 -8.56 2.87
N LEU A 135 -6.54 -9.47 2.36
CA LEU A 135 -5.21 -9.73 2.89
C LEU A 135 -4.32 -8.48 2.83
N THR A 136 -4.45 -7.67 1.77
CA THR A 136 -3.78 -6.36 1.67
C THR A 136 -4.22 -5.44 2.83
N LEU A 137 -5.53 -5.35 3.09
CA LEU A 137 -6.07 -4.53 4.18
C LEU A 137 -5.58 -5.02 5.56
N PHE A 138 -5.63 -6.33 5.81
CA PHE A 138 -5.15 -6.92 7.07
C PHE A 138 -3.66 -6.65 7.28
N SER A 139 -2.82 -6.84 6.27
CA SER A 139 -1.39 -6.52 6.36
C SER A 139 -1.16 -5.03 6.63
N GLY A 140 -1.94 -4.14 6.02
CA GLY A 140 -1.86 -2.70 6.29
C GLY A 140 -2.28 -2.32 7.72
N LEU A 141 -3.29 -2.98 8.29
CA LEU A 141 -3.64 -2.82 9.70
C LEU A 141 -2.50 -3.25 10.62
N ILE A 142 -1.82 -4.36 10.31
CA ILE A 142 -0.63 -4.81 11.05
C ILE A 142 0.48 -3.75 10.98
N VAL A 143 0.73 -3.16 9.81
CA VAL A 143 1.71 -2.06 9.66
C VAL A 143 1.36 -0.88 10.55
N ILE A 144 0.08 -0.50 10.64
CA ILE A 144 -0.38 0.60 11.51
C ILE A 144 -0.18 0.25 12.98
N VAL A 145 -0.57 -0.95 13.42
CA VAL A 145 -0.39 -1.41 14.80
C VAL A 145 1.09 -1.39 15.17
N LEU A 146 1.96 -1.94 14.32
CA LEU A 146 3.41 -1.92 14.55
C LEU A 146 3.98 -0.50 14.57
N ALA A 147 3.46 0.40 13.72
CA ALA A 147 3.86 1.81 13.74
C ALA A 147 3.44 2.53 15.04
N LEU A 148 2.29 2.19 15.64
CA LEU A 148 1.84 2.73 16.91
C LEU A 148 2.61 2.16 18.11
N LEU A 149 3.07 0.92 18.01
CA LEU A 149 3.91 0.26 19.02
C LEU A 149 5.35 0.76 19.01
N LEU A 150 5.84 1.22 17.86
CA LEU A 150 7.05 2.04 17.72
C LEU A 150 6.84 3.43 18.36
N ARG A 151 6.63 3.47 19.68
CA ARG A 151 6.74 4.71 20.45
C ARG A 151 8.23 5.00 20.62
N ILE A 152 8.70 6.04 19.93
CA ILE A 152 9.96 6.74 20.24
C ILE A 152 9.64 7.73 21.36
#